data_AF-B0BHA2-F1
#
_entry.id   AF-B0BHA2-F1
#
_cell.length_a   1.000
_cell.length_b   1.000
_cell.length_c   1.000
_cell.angle_alpha   90.00
_cell.angle_beta   90.00
_cell.angle_gamma   90.00
#
_symmetry.space_group_name_H-M   'P 1'
#
loop_
_entity.id
_entity.type
_entity.pdbx_description
1 polymer ?
#
loop_
_entity_poly.entity_id
_entity_poly.type
_entity_poly.pdbx_seq_one_letter_code
_entity_poly.pdbx_strand_id
1 'polypeptide(L)'
;MISSEIPYLKSWLMFFLVATVGGGIVGMVAGVIVGAVMTTAGMSTFQITVASALCGFVLGIPISFFTFKWAVGRFIVTPLVNAQSRVPA
;
A
#
# COMPACT_ATOMS: atom_id res chain seq x y z
N MET A 1 1.43 -30.04 16.00
CA MET A 1 1.16 -28.59 16.10
C MET A 1 1.70 -27.94 14.84
N ILE A 2 0.88 -27.88 13.79
CA ILE A 2 1.27 -27.22 12.53
C ILE A 2 1.14 -25.72 12.80
N SER A 3 2.27 -25.04 12.92
CA SER A 3 2.38 -23.65 13.38
C SER A 3 1.50 -22.72 12.56
N SER A 4 0.38 -22.30 13.15
CA SER A 4 -0.57 -21.33 12.62
C SER A 4 0.04 -19.94 12.37
N GLU A 5 1.28 -19.69 12.81
CA GLU A 5 2.01 -18.42 12.68
C GLU A 5 2.57 -18.17 11.27
N ILE A 6 2.93 -19.23 10.53
CA ILE A 6 3.56 -19.14 9.20
C ILE A 6 2.66 -18.39 8.17
N PRO A 7 1.35 -18.67 8.06
CA PRO A 7 0.50 -17.96 7.11
C PRO A 7 0.28 -16.47 7.44
N TYR A 8 0.28 -16.08 8.73
CA TYR A 8 0.17 -14.67 9.13
C TYR A 8 1.44 -13.88 8.80
N LEU A 9 2.61 -14.46 9.08
CA LEU A 9 3.88 -13.83 8.72
C LEU A 9 4.01 -13.64 7.20
N LYS A 10 3.61 -14.67 6.42
CA LYS A 10 3.63 -14.62 4.96
C LYS A 10 2.70 -13.55 4.38
N SER A 11 1.50 -13.40 4.94
CA SER A 11 0.53 -12.40 4.50
C SER A 11 0.96 -10.98 4.90
N TRP A 12 1.55 -10.80 6.08
CA TRP A 12 2.15 -9.52 6.49
C TRP A 12 3.33 -9.13 5.59
N LEU A 13 4.24 -10.07 5.28
CA LEU A 13 5.41 -9.79 4.46
C LEU A 13 5.03 -9.45 3.01
N MET A 14 4.01 -10.13 2.46
CA MET A 14 3.44 -9.79 1.15
C MET A 14 2.70 -8.45 1.16
N PHE A 15 1.94 -8.15 2.22
CA PHE A 15 1.34 -6.83 2.39
C PHE A 15 2.42 -5.74 2.43
N PHE A 16 3.47 -5.94 3.22
CA PHE A 16 4.57 -5.00 3.36
C PHE A 16 5.24 -4.76 2.01
N LEU A 17 5.59 -5.82 1.28
CA LEU A 17 6.25 -5.70 -0.02
C LEU A 17 5.38 -4.96 -1.05
N VAL A 18 4.09 -5.30 -1.15
CA VAL A 18 3.18 -4.62 -2.09
C VAL A 18 2.88 -3.19 -1.66
N ALA A 19 2.76 -2.92 -0.35
CA ALA A 19 2.53 -1.57 0.17
C ALA A 19 3.75 -0.66 -0.03
N THR A 20 4.97 -1.17 0.16
CA THR A 20 6.20 -0.40 -0.05
C THR A 20 6.43 -0.13 -1.54
N VAL A 21 6.28 -1.14 -2.41
CA VAL A 21 6.49 -0.96 -3.85
C VAL A 21 5.35 -0.13 -4.46
N GLY A 22 4.10 -0.47 -4.16
CA GLY A 22 2.93 0.25 -4.66
C GLY A 22 2.87 1.69 -4.14
N GLY A 23 3.11 1.88 -2.84
CA GLY A 23 3.21 3.21 -2.22
C GLY A 23 4.36 4.03 -2.79
N GLY A 24 5.52 3.41 -3.02
CA GLY A 24 6.68 4.06 -3.63
C GLY A 24 6.42 4.54 -5.06
N ILE A 25 5.82 3.69 -5.91
CA ILE A 25 5.49 4.05 -7.30
C ILE A 25 4.50 5.22 -7.33
N VAL A 26 3.41 5.13 -6.55
CA VAL A 26 2.39 6.19 -6.56
C VAL A 26 2.93 7.48 -5.93
N GLY A 27 3.71 7.37 -4.85
CA GLY A 27 4.38 8.51 -4.22
C GLY A 27 5.35 9.21 -5.18
N MET A 28 6.10 8.46 -5.98
CA MET A 28 6.99 9.00 -7.01
C MET A 28 6.20 9.73 -8.10
N VAL A 29 5.13 9.11 -8.64
CA VAL A 29 4.29 9.75 -9.66
C VAL A 29 3.66 11.04 -9.16
N ALA A 30 3.07 11.01 -7.96
CA ALA A 30 2.47 12.18 -7.35
C ALA A 30 3.51 13.27 -7.05
N GLY A 31 4.68 12.89 -6.53
CA GLY A 31 5.78 13.80 -6.25
C GLY A 31 6.31 14.50 -7.52
N VAL A 32 6.43 13.77 -8.63
CA VAL A 32 6.83 14.34 -9.92
C VAL A 32 5.80 15.35 -10.42
N ILE A 33 4.51 15.02 -10.34
CA ILE A 33 3.44 15.93 -10.79
C ILE A 33 3.42 17.21 -9.95
N VAL A 34 3.42 17.08 -8.62
CA VAL A 34 3.40 18.23 -7.70
C VAL A 34 4.67 19.06 -7.86
N GLY A 35 5.83 18.41 -7.94
CA GLY A 35 7.12 19.06 -8.14
C GLY A 35 7.18 19.84 -9.46
N ALA A 36 6.70 19.25 -10.56
CA ALA A 36 6.68 19.91 -11.86
C ALA A 36 5.78 21.15 -11.87
N VAL A 37 4.56 21.04 -11.33
CA VAL A 37 3.59 22.16 -11.27
C VAL A 37 4.09 23.31 -10.38
N MET A 38 4.70 23.00 -9.25
CA MET A 38 5.18 24.04 -8.34
C MET A 38 6.49 24.68 -8.81
N THR A 39 7.34 23.93 -9.53
CA THR A 39 8.56 24.46 -10.15
C THR A 39 8.22 25.47 -11.25
N THR A 40 7.21 25.18 -12.10
CA THR A 40 6.78 26.13 -13.15
C THR A 40 6.12 27.39 -12.56
N ALA A 41 5.59 27.32 -11.35
CA ALA A 41 5.04 28.46 -10.62
C ALA A 41 6.10 29.32 -9.89
N GLY A 42 7.39 28.97 -9.97
CA GLY A 42 8.47 29.72 -9.33
C GLY A 42 8.49 29.64 -7.80
N MET A 43 7.87 28.62 -7.22
CA MET A 43 7.82 28.43 -5.77
C MET A 43 9.18 28.01 -5.19
N SER A 44 9.43 28.40 -3.94
CA SER A 44 10.65 28.02 -3.23
C SER A 44 10.74 26.50 -3.01
N THR A 45 11.95 25.95 -3.00
CA THR A 45 12.21 24.52 -2.75
C THR A 45 11.55 24.03 -1.46
N PHE A 46 11.52 24.88 -0.42
CA PHE A 46 10.87 24.56 0.85
C PHE A 46 9.35 24.34 0.68
N GLN A 47 8.66 25.20 -0.07
CA GLN A 47 7.23 25.04 -0.34
C GLN A 47 6.94 23.77 -1.15
N ILE A 48 7.80 23.46 -2.12
CA ILE A 48 7.70 22.24 -2.92
C ILE A 48 7.83 21.01 -2.02
N THR A 49 8.82 20.98 -1.11
CA THR A 49 9.01 19.88 -0.16
C THR A 49 7.80 19.69 0.76
N VAL A 50 7.27 20.77 1.32
CA VAL A 50 6.11 20.69 2.22
C VAL A 50 4.86 20.19 1.49
N ALA A 51 4.59 20.72 0.29
CA ALA A 51 3.42 20.32 -0.48
C ALA A 51 3.52 18.88 -1.00
N SER A 52 4.70 18.46 -1.48
CA SER A 52 4.92 17.08 -1.91
C SER A 52 4.86 16.10 -0.74
N ALA A 53 5.33 16.47 0.45
CA ALA A 53 5.17 15.67 1.67
C ALA A 53 3.69 15.53 2.08
N LEU A 54 2.93 16.62 2.05
CA LEU A 54 1.49 16.60 2.34
C LEU A 54 0.71 15.77 1.31
N CYS A 55 0.97 15.95 0.02
CA CYS A 55 0.37 15.12 -1.02
C CYS A 55 0.72 13.65 -0.85
N GLY A 56 1.99 13.33 -0.58
CA GLY A 56 2.44 11.98 -0.31
C GLY A 56 1.74 11.35 0.89
N PHE A 57 1.56 12.10 1.98
CA PHE A 57 0.85 11.64 3.17
C PHE A 57 -0.64 11.39 2.90
N VAL A 58 -1.33 12.36 2.28
CA VAL A 58 -2.76 12.28 1.97
C VAL A 58 -3.04 11.15 0.98
N LEU A 59 -2.18 10.93 -0.01
CA LEU A 59 -2.31 9.81 -0.94
C LEU A 59 -1.89 8.48 -0.32
N GLY A 60 -0.94 8.48 0.61
CA GLY A 60 -0.49 7.29 1.33
C GLY A 60 -1.61 6.62 2.12
N ILE A 61 -2.52 7.40 2.71
CA ILE A 61 -3.67 6.88 3.47
C ILE A 61 -4.57 5.96 2.62
N PRO A 62 -5.20 6.41 1.51
CA PRO A 62 -6.05 5.55 0.69
C PRO A 62 -5.27 4.40 0.06
N ILE A 63 -4.02 4.60 -0.39
CA ILE A 63 -3.20 3.54 -0.96
C ILE A 63 -2.95 2.43 0.07
N SER A 64 -2.62 2.79 1.31
CA SER A 64 -2.40 1.83 2.39
C SER A 64 -3.68 1.02 2.67
N PHE A 65 -4.85 1.67 2.67
CA PHE A 65 -6.14 1.01 2.87
C PHE A 65 -6.47 0.03 1.74
N PHE A 66 -6.34 0.44 0.48
CA PHE A 66 -6.62 -0.44 -0.67
C PHE A 66 -5.64 -1.62 -0.72
N THR A 67 -4.37 -1.39 -0.44
CA THR A 67 -3.34 -2.43 -0.43
C THR A 67 -3.58 -3.42 0.71
N PHE A 68 -3.96 -2.94 1.90
CA PHE A 68 -4.33 -3.78 3.03
C PHE A 68 -5.54 -4.65 2.71
N LYS A 69 -6.62 -4.03 2.18
CA LYS A 69 -7.84 -4.74 1.78
C LYS A 69 -7.55 -5.82 0.74
N TRP A 70 -6.72 -5.50 -0.26
CA TRP A 70 -6.30 -6.46 -1.28
C TRP A 70 -5.49 -7.63 -0.69
N ALA A 71 -4.50 -7.33 0.17
CA ALA A 71 -3.66 -8.34 0.80
C ALA A 71 -4.48 -9.30 1.69
N VAL A 72 -5.37 -8.76 2.53
CA VAL A 72 -6.26 -9.57 3.38
C VAL A 72 -7.20 -10.43 2.55
N GLY A 73 -7.81 -9.86 1.51
CA GLY A 73 -8.70 -10.62 0.61
C GLY A 73 -7.98 -11.78 -0.09
N ARG A 74 -6.78 -11.51 -0.63
CA ARG A 74 -6.01 -12.48 -1.41
C ARG A 74 -5.39 -13.58 -0.56
N PHE A 75 -4.81 -13.24 0.60
CA PHE A 75 -3.98 -14.15 1.39
C PHE A 75 -4.66 -14.72 2.64
N ILE A 76 -5.74 -14.12 3.13
CA ILE A 76 -6.47 -14.62 4.31
C ILE A 76 -7.85 -15.14 3.90
N VAL A 77 -8.67 -14.30 3.28
CA VAL A 77 -10.07 -14.65 2.96
C VAL A 77 -10.14 -15.76 1.91
N THR A 78 -9.41 -15.63 0.80
CA THR A 78 -9.47 -16.63 -0.29
C THR A 78 -9.04 -18.03 0.17
N PRO A 79 -7.93 -18.21 0.92
CA PRO A 79 -7.57 -19.52 1.46
C PRO A 79 -8.58 -20.07 2.48
N LEU A 80 -9.14 -19.23 3.35
CA LEU A 80 -10.13 -19.66 4.34
C LEU A 80 -11.41 -20.17 3.68
N VAL A 81 -11.96 -19.43 2.71
CA VAL A 81 -13.14 -19.84 1.95
C VAL A 81 -12.89 -21.17 1.23
N ASN A 82 -11.72 -21.31 0.59
CA ASN A 82 -11.34 -22.56 -0.09
C ASN A 82 -11.16 -23.73 0.88
N ALA A 83 -10.63 -23.50 2.08
CA ALA A 83 -10.51 -24.54 3.10
C ALA A 83 -11.88 -25.01 3.61
N GLN A 84 -12.81 -24.07 3.83
CA GLN A 84 -14.17 -24.37 4.29
C GLN A 84 -14.96 -25.19 3.26
N SER A 85 -14.79 -24.90 1.96
CA SER A 85 -15.43 -25.66 0.87
C SER A 85 -14.95 -27.10 0.70
N ARG A 86 -13.84 -27.50 1.36
CA ARG A 86 -13.28 -28.86 1.29
C ARG A 86 -13.74 -29.77 2.42
N VAL A 87 -14.50 -29.27 3.39
CA VAL A 87 -15.09 -30.08 4.47
C VAL A 87 -16.52 -30.43 4.04
N PRO A 88 -16.82 -31.68 3.62
CA PRO A 88 -18.20 -32.09 3.40
C PRO A 88 -18.97 -32.01 4.72
N ALA A 89 -20.20 -31.51 4.65
CA ALA A 89 -21.11 -31.35 5.77
C ALA A 89 -21.42 -32.68 6.48
#